data_AF-A0A4Y2QUE4-F1
#
_entry.id   AF-A0A4Y2QUE4-F1
#
_cell.length_a   1.000
_cell.length_b   1.000
_cell.length_c   1.000
_cell.angle_alpha   90.00
_cell.angle_beta   90.00
_cell.angle_gamma   90.00
#
_symmetry.space_group_name_H-M   'P 1'
#
loop_
_entity.id
_entity.type
_entity.pdbx_description
1 polymer ?
#
loop_
_entity_poly.entity_id
_entity_poly.type
_entity_poly.pdbx_seq_one_letter_code
_entity_poly.pdbx_strand_id
1 'polypeptide(L)'
;MHDDIVSIRFKLGLWNGTVEVAIKQLISNGVQTDEFRREVAAMKAICHPKIVRLYAICTEKEPFCIVMEYMRNGNLQHYLKTDIGKRLRLPSLVSISAQV
;
A
#
# COMPACT_ATOMS: atom_id res chain seq x y z
N MET A 1 5.33 18.81 -19.83
CA MET A 1 5.80 19.64 -18.69
C MET A 1 4.71 19.70 -17.63
N HIS A 2 4.25 18.55 -17.17
CA HIS A 2 3.33 18.31 -16.07
C HIS A 2 3.62 16.87 -15.67
N ASP A 3 3.94 16.60 -14.39
CA ASP A 3 3.80 15.30 -13.69
C ASP A 3 4.67 15.14 -12.42
N ASP A 4 5.19 16.20 -11.79
CA ASP A 4 5.98 16.08 -10.53
C ASP A 4 5.42 16.88 -9.34
N ILE A 5 4.10 16.82 -9.05
CA ILE A 5 3.51 17.56 -7.90
C ILE A 5 3.10 16.64 -6.72
N VAL A 6 3.24 15.32 -6.84
CA VAL A 6 2.95 14.39 -5.71
C VAL A 6 4.15 13.50 -5.45
N SER A 7 4.93 13.80 -4.41
CA SER A 7 5.94 12.87 -3.92
C SER A 7 5.29 11.91 -2.92
N ILE A 8 4.90 10.72 -3.40
CA ILE A 8 4.48 9.62 -2.52
C ILE A 8 5.73 8.93 -2.02
N ARG A 9 5.89 8.84 -0.69
CA ARG A 9 6.98 8.09 -0.08
C ARG A 9 6.45 6.88 0.67
N PHE A 10 6.94 5.71 0.29
CA PHE A 10 6.67 4.47 1.01
C PHE A 10 7.81 4.20 2.01
N LYS A 11 7.45 3.85 3.24
CA LYS A 11 8.39 3.47 4.30
C LYS A 11 7.92 2.22 5.02
N LEU A 12 8.86 1.40 5.45
CA LEU A 12 8.63 0.39 6.48
C LEU A 12 8.64 1.08 7.85
N GLY A 13 7.74 0.68 8.73
CA GLY A 13 7.71 1.11 10.13
C GLY A 13 7.26 -0.01 11.06
N LEU A 14 7.23 0.29 12.35
CA LEU A 14 6.71 -0.59 13.39
C LEU A 14 5.53 0.09 14.09
N TRP A 15 4.39 -0.58 14.13
CA TRP A 15 3.23 -0.18 14.94
C TRP A 15 3.37 -0.75 16.35
N ASN A 16 3.28 0.12 17.36
CA ASN A 16 3.49 -0.23 18.79
C ASN A 16 4.77 -1.05 19.04
N GLY A 17 5.82 -0.83 18.25
CA GLY A 17 7.10 -1.55 18.35
C GLY A 17 7.07 -3.04 17.99
N THR A 18 5.94 -3.58 17.52
CA THR A 18 5.74 -5.04 17.38
C THR A 18 5.28 -5.49 16.00
N VAL A 19 4.50 -4.67 15.28
CA VAL A 19 3.90 -5.06 14.00
C VAL A 19 4.54 -4.28 12.86
N GLU A 20 5.12 -4.97 11.87
CA GLU A 20 5.62 -4.34 10.65
C GLU A 20 4.47 -3.71 9.85
N VAL A 21 4.64 -2.46 9.44
CA VAL A 21 3.63 -1.69 8.68
C VAL A 21 4.24 -0.98 7.49
N ALA A 22 3.44 -0.87 6.42
CA ALA A 22 3.73 0.02 5.30
C ALA A 22 3.15 1.39 5.60
N ILE A 23 3.98 2.43 5.51
CA ILE A 23 3.58 3.83 5.70
C ILE A 23 3.66 4.51 4.34
N LYS A 24 2.50 4.86 3.78
CA LYS A 24 2.38 5.68 2.57
C LYS A 24 2.22 7.14 3.00
N GLN A 25 3.29 7.93 2.86
CA GLN A 25 3.27 9.36 3.16
C GLN A 25 2.93 10.14 1.88
N LEU A 26 1.98 11.06 1.99
CA LEU A 26 1.70 12.04 0.95
C LEU A 26 2.38 13.35 1.33
N ILE A 27 3.33 13.77 0.51
CA ILE A 27 3.95 15.09 0.60
C ILE A 27 3.10 16.01 -0.29
N SER A 28 2.25 16.82 0.35
CA SER A 28 1.28 17.70 -0.30
C SER A 28 1.76 19.15 -0.26
N ASN A 29 1.35 19.94 -1.25
CA ASN A 29 1.40 21.41 -1.24
C ASN A 29 0.01 22.03 -0.94
N GLY A 30 -0.90 21.27 -0.32
CA GLY A 30 -2.23 21.70 0.10
C GLY A 30 -3.36 21.51 -0.94
N VAL A 31 -3.04 21.26 -2.22
CA VAL A 31 -4.02 21.22 -3.32
C VAL A 31 -4.76 19.87 -3.43
N GLN A 32 -4.21 18.79 -2.87
CA GLN A 32 -4.60 17.41 -3.21
C GLN A 32 -5.29 16.63 -2.06
N THR A 33 -5.88 17.34 -1.08
CA THR A 33 -6.55 16.73 0.08
C THR A 33 -7.74 15.84 -0.31
N ASP A 34 -8.43 16.15 -1.42
CA ASP A 34 -9.60 15.39 -1.86
C ASP A 34 -9.26 14.00 -2.43
N GLU A 35 -8.15 13.87 -3.16
CA GLU A 35 -7.68 12.57 -3.66
C GLU A 35 -7.31 11.64 -2.50
N PHE A 36 -6.60 12.18 -1.50
CA PHE A 36 -6.30 11.47 -0.27
C PHE A 36 -7.58 11.04 0.47
N ARG A 37 -8.57 11.94 0.59
CA ARG A 37 -9.87 11.62 1.23
C ARG A 37 -10.63 10.54 0.48
N ARG A 38 -10.57 10.52 -0.86
CA ARG A 38 -11.17 9.46 -1.69
C ARG A 38 -10.48 8.12 -1.47
N GLU A 39 -9.15 8.08 -1.47
CA GLU A 39 -8.39 6.85 -1.20
C GLU A 39 -8.74 6.30 0.20
N VAL A 40 -8.75 7.18 1.21
CA VAL A 40 -9.17 6.86 2.58
C VAL A 40 -10.59 6.32 2.64
N ALA A 41 -11.54 6.96 1.96
CA ALA A 41 -12.94 6.53 1.98
C ALA A 41 -13.12 5.14 1.36
N ALA A 42 -12.45 4.88 0.23
CA ALA A 42 -12.46 3.57 -0.42
C ALA A 42 -11.86 2.48 0.49
N MET A 43 -10.70 2.75 1.10
CA MET A 43 -10.04 1.78 1.98
C MET A 43 -10.82 1.50 3.27
N LYS A 44 -11.52 2.50 3.82
CA LYS A 44 -12.37 2.32 5.01
C LYS A 44 -13.59 1.44 4.74
N ALA A 45 -14.09 1.42 3.51
CA ALA A 45 -15.29 0.67 3.14
C ALA A 45 -15.03 -0.83 2.94
N ILE A 46 -13.77 -1.27 2.94
CA ILE A 46 -13.39 -2.62 2.51
C ILE A 46 -12.64 -3.35 3.63
N CYS A 47 -13.15 -4.52 4.02
CA CYS A 47 -12.48 -5.43 4.94
C CYS A 47 -12.58 -6.86 4.39
N HIS A 48 -11.50 -7.37 3.81
CA HIS A 48 -11.46 -8.72 3.24
C HIS A 48 -10.06 -9.34 3.44
N PRO A 49 -9.94 -10.65 3.70
CA PRO A 49 -8.66 -11.33 3.93
C PRO A 49 -7.64 -11.26 2.77
N LYS A 50 -8.09 -10.87 1.57
CA LYS A 50 -7.24 -10.74 0.36
C LYS A 50 -7.00 -9.30 -0.08
N ILE A 51 -7.45 -8.34 0.72
CA ILE A 51 -7.25 -6.91 0.48
C ILE A 51 -6.33 -6.39 1.57
N VAL A 52 -5.30 -5.64 1.16
CA VAL A 52 -4.29 -5.08 2.06
C VAL A 52 -4.98 -4.30 3.16
N ARG A 53 -4.75 -4.70 4.41
CA ARG A 53 -5.47 -4.15 5.55
C ARG A 53 -5.02 -2.73 5.84
N LEU A 54 -5.99 -1.82 5.99
CA LEU A 54 -5.78 -0.50 6.56
C LEU A 54 -5.73 -0.59 8.10
N TYR A 55 -4.68 -0.05 8.71
CA TYR A 55 -4.57 0.04 10.16
C TYR A 55 -4.96 1.42 10.69
N ALA A 56 -4.43 2.47 10.09
CA ALA A 56 -4.66 3.84 10.54
C ALA A 56 -4.46 4.85 9.41
N ILE A 57 -5.00 6.05 9.64
CA ILE A 57 -4.81 7.20 8.77
C ILE A 57 -4.45 8.36 9.68
N CYS A 58 -3.32 9.02 9.40
CA CYS A 58 -2.83 10.15 10.18
C CYS A 58 -3.04 11.43 9.37
N THR A 59 -4.03 12.24 9.77
CA THR A 59 -4.39 13.50 9.08
C THR A 59 -4.29 14.73 9.98
N GLU A 60 -3.86 14.58 11.23
CA GLU A 60 -3.82 15.69 12.18
C GLU A 60 -2.71 16.69 11.86
N LYS A 61 -1.58 16.21 11.33
CA LYS A 61 -0.41 17.02 10.97
C LYS A 61 0.24 16.48 9.71
N GLU A 62 0.79 17.38 8.90
CA GLU A 62 1.57 16.97 7.73
C GLU A 62 2.92 16.34 8.13
N PRO A 63 3.44 15.40 7.31
CA PRO A 63 2.79 14.84 6.11
C PRO A 63 1.67 13.86 6.48
N PHE A 64 0.54 13.93 5.77
CA PHE A 64 -0.52 12.94 5.93
C PHE A 64 -0.02 11.56 5.54
N CYS A 65 -0.45 10.53 6.26
CA CYS A 65 -0.05 9.17 5.94
C CYS A 65 -1.14 8.13 6.14
N ILE A 66 -0.99 7.04 5.39
CA ILE A 66 -1.80 5.84 5.50
C ILE A 66 -0.89 4.73 6.04
N VAL A 67 -1.33 4.08 7.12
CA VAL A 67 -0.64 2.96 7.74
C VAL A 67 -1.39 1.68 7.37
N MET A 68 -0.68 0.74 6.75
CA MET A 68 -1.25 -0.48 6.18
C MET A 68 -0.43 -1.70 6.56
N GLU A 69 -0.99 -2.88 6.31
CA GLU A 69 -0.27 -4.14 6.31
C GLU A 69 0.98 -4.08 5.42
N TYR A 70 2.11 -4.56 5.94
CA TYR A 70 3.35 -4.65 5.19
C TYR A 70 3.42 -5.93 4.37
N MET A 71 3.45 -5.77 3.04
CA MET A 71 3.62 -6.88 2.11
C MET A 71 5.11 -7.13 1.85
N ARG A 72 5.70 -8.11 2.55
CA ARG A 72 7.14 -8.42 2.50
C ARG A 72 7.70 -8.67 1.09
N ASN A 73 6.87 -9.21 0.19
CA ASN A 73 7.28 -9.53 -1.19
C ASN A 73 7.03 -8.38 -2.18
N GLY A 74 6.60 -7.21 -1.71
CA GLY A 74 6.31 -6.05 -2.55
C GLY A 74 5.11 -6.26 -3.47
N ASN A 75 5.08 -5.54 -4.59
CA ASN A 75 4.01 -5.64 -5.57
C ASN A 75 4.14 -6.90 -6.43
N LEU A 76 3.00 -7.45 -6.84
CA LEU A 76 2.93 -8.72 -7.58
C LEU A 76 3.70 -8.67 -8.91
N GLN A 77 3.64 -7.55 -9.64
CA GLN A 77 4.31 -7.43 -10.94
C GLN A 77 5.83 -7.58 -10.80
N HIS A 78 6.42 -6.92 -9.80
CA HIS A 78 7.85 -7.04 -9.51
C HIS A 78 8.17 -8.45 -9.00
N TYR A 79 7.36 -8.97 -8.07
CA TYR A 79 7.53 -10.31 -7.50
C TYR A 79 7.60 -11.40 -8.58
N LEU A 80 6.69 -11.37 -9.56
CA LEU A 80 6.66 -12.34 -10.66
C LEU A 80 7.92 -12.29 -11.55
N LYS A 81 8.63 -11.16 -11.58
CA LYS A 81 9.87 -10.98 -12.36
C LYS A 81 11.13 -11.44 -11.60
N THR A 82 11.04 -11.69 -10.29
CA THR A 82 12.15 -12.22 -9.48
C THR A 82 12.45 -13.69 -9.81
N ASP A 83 13.61 -14.19 -9.39
CA ASP A 83 13.97 -15.60 -9.57
C ASP A 83 13.03 -16.55 -8.81
N ILE A 84 12.42 -16.10 -7.71
CA ILE A 84 11.40 -16.88 -6.99
C ILE A 84 10.11 -16.91 -7.80
N GLY A 85 9.64 -15.74 -8.26
CA GLY A 85 8.42 -15.61 -9.06
C GLY A 85 8.46 -16.42 -10.36
N LYS A 86 9.60 -16.40 -11.05
CA LYS A 86 9.82 -17.17 -12.29
C LYS A 86 9.81 -18.70 -12.10
N ARG A 87 10.06 -19.18 -10.88
CA ARG A 87 10.05 -20.62 -10.54
C ARG A 87 8.68 -21.13 -10.10
N LEU A 88 7.67 -20.26 -10.01
CA LEU A 88 6.32 -20.67 -9.66
C LEU A 88 5.73 -21.60 -10.72
N ARG A 89 5.10 -22.69 -10.27
CA ARG A 89 4.40 -23.64 -11.15
C ARG A 89 2.94 -23.21 -11.33
N LEU A 90 2.28 -23.75 -12.35
CA LEU A 90 0.88 -23.46 -12.67
C LEU A 90 -0.07 -23.50 -11.45
N PRO A 91 -0.01 -24.47 -10.52
CA PRO A 91 -0.89 -24.46 -9.35
C PRO A 91 -0.75 -23.21 -8.48
N SER A 92 0.47 -22.70 -8.31
CA SER A 92 0.72 -21.47 -7.55
C SER A 92 0.20 -20.24 -8.28
N LEU A 93 0.35 -20.18 -9.61
CA LEU A 93 -0.17 -19.08 -10.42
C LEU A 93 -1.71 -19.05 -10.41
N VAL A 94 -2.35 -20.21 -10.52
CA VAL A 94 -3.81 -20.35 -10.40
C VAL A 94 -4.28 -19.93 -9.00
N SER A 95 -3.54 -20.32 -7.95
CA SER A 95 -3.84 -19.89 -6.58
C SER A 95 -3.70 -18.39 -6.40
N ILE A 96 -2.73 -17.73 -7.03
CA ILE A 96 -2.60 -16.27 -7.03
C ILE A 96 -3.81 -15.64 -7.73
N SER A 97 -4.21 -16.13 -8.90
CA SER A 97 -5.38 -15.57 -9.62
C SER A 97 -6.69 -15.75 -8.86
N ALA A 98 -6.86 -16.84 -8.11
CA ALA A 98 -8.07 -17.07 -7.32
C ALA A 98 -8.18 -16.16 -6.09
N GLN A 99 -7.11 -15.43 -5.75
CA GLN A 99 -7.08 -14.53 -4.60
C GLN A 99 -7.35 -13.06 -4.98
N VAL A 100 -7.50 -12.75 -6.27
CA VAL A 100 -7.69 -11.39 -6.81
C VAL A 100 -9.10 -11.23 -7.37
#